data_AF-A0A2X1NEG3-F1
#
_entry.id   AF-A0A2X1NEG3-F1
#
_cell.length_a   1.000
_cell.length_b   1.000
_cell.length_c   1.000
_cell.angle_alpha   90.00
_cell.angle_beta   90.00
_cell.angle_gamma   90.00
#
_symmetry.space_group_name_H-M   'P 1'
#
loop_
_entity.id
_entity.type
_entity.pdbx_description
1 polymer ?
#
loop_
_entity_poly.entity_id
_entity_poly.type
_entity_poly.pdbx_seq_one_letter_code
_entity_poly.pdbx_strand_id
1 'polypeptide(L)'
;MVVMASPRPWWPKVSDIALSSRQLTEPRHVDTILLENGTLNLTDQTAPLPFKADRLQLRDMAFNSPNSEWKLSAQRVNGGVVPWSPKAGKVLGTKAQIQFSAGSLSLNDVPATKCTD
;
A
#
# COMPACT_ATOMS: atom_id res chain seq x y z
N MET A 1 10.83 -9.31 32.96
CA MET A 1 10.94 -8.28 31.92
C MET A 1 10.04 -8.69 30.76
N VAL A 2 8.79 -8.22 30.74
CA VAL A 2 7.85 -8.50 29.64
C VAL A 2 8.06 -7.40 28.60
N VAL A 3 8.59 -7.76 27.44
CA VAL A 3 8.63 -6.86 26.28
C VAL A 3 7.19 -6.71 25.80
N MET A 4 6.53 -5.62 26.15
CA MET A 4 5.29 -5.21 25.49
C MET A 4 5.64 -4.78 24.07
N ALA A 5 5.46 -5.68 23.10
CA ALA A 5 5.38 -5.29 21.70
C ALA A 5 4.15 -4.37 21.57
N SER A 6 4.37 -3.08 21.30
CA SER A 6 3.29 -2.13 21.06
C SER A 6 2.38 -2.69 19.95
N PRO A 7 1.04 -2.78 20.16
CA PRO A 7 0.13 -3.21 19.13
C PRO A 7 0.21 -2.23 17.96
N ARG A 8 0.58 -2.73 16.77
CA ARG A 8 0.47 -1.92 15.55
C ARG A 8 -1.02 -1.63 15.27
N PRO A 9 -1.37 -0.41 14.84
CA PRO A 9 -2.75 -0.10 14.49
C PRO A 9 -3.25 -1.03 13.38
N TRP A 10 -4.49 -1.50 13.53
CA TRP A 10 -5.17 -2.39 12.59
C TRP A 10 -5.70 -1.67 11.34
N TRP A 11 -5.56 -0.34 11.26
CA TRP A 11 -5.91 0.48 10.11
C TRP A 11 -4.67 1.27 9.63
N PRO A 12 -4.56 1.56 8.32
CA PRO A 12 -3.43 2.29 7.77
C PRO A 12 -3.50 3.76 8.17
N LYS A 13 -2.47 4.29 8.84
CA LYS A 13 -2.39 5.71 9.15
C LYS A 13 -1.98 6.49 7.90
N VAL A 14 -2.87 7.36 7.44
CA VAL A 14 -2.53 8.38 6.43
C VAL A 14 -1.85 9.53 7.17
N SER A 15 -0.57 9.75 6.89
CA SER A 15 0.21 10.78 7.58
C SER A 15 0.27 12.09 6.79
N ASP A 16 0.19 12.02 5.45
CA ASP A 16 0.27 13.20 4.59
C ASP A 16 -0.52 13.01 3.28
N ILE A 17 -1.18 14.09 2.84
CA ILE A 17 -1.92 14.22 1.58
C ILE A 17 -1.51 15.57 0.96
N ALA A 18 -0.65 15.52 -0.06
CA ALA A 18 -0.22 16.73 -0.76
C ALA A 18 -1.21 17.14 -1.85
N LEU A 19 -1.61 18.41 -1.86
CA LEU A 19 -2.49 19.02 -2.86
C LEU A 19 -1.72 20.02 -3.73
N SER A 20 -2.20 20.29 -4.94
CA SER A 20 -1.65 21.29 -5.87
C SER A 20 -2.72 22.17 -6.51
N SER A 21 -2.29 23.25 -7.16
CA SER A 21 -3.15 24.22 -7.85
C SER A 21 -4.07 23.60 -8.91
N ARG A 22 -3.71 22.45 -9.47
CA ARG A 22 -4.56 21.70 -10.40
C ARG A 22 -5.81 21.10 -9.76
N GLN A 23 -6.00 21.16 -8.44
CA GLN A 23 -7.30 20.86 -7.81
C GLN A 23 -8.45 21.75 -8.34
N LEU A 24 -8.13 22.94 -8.87
CA LEU A 24 -9.12 23.81 -9.51
C LEU A 24 -9.67 23.23 -10.81
N THR A 25 -8.89 22.40 -11.51
CA THR A 25 -9.28 21.77 -12.78
C THR A 25 -9.54 20.26 -12.64
N GLU A 26 -8.94 19.60 -11.65
CA GLU A 26 -9.03 18.17 -11.36
C GLU A 26 -9.26 17.89 -9.85
N PRO A 27 -10.47 18.15 -9.30
CA PRO A 27 -10.77 18.14 -7.86
C PRO A 27 -10.73 16.75 -7.18
N ARG A 28 -10.13 15.74 -7.82
CA ARG A 28 -9.98 14.35 -7.34
C ARG A 28 -8.59 13.77 -7.61
N HIS A 29 -7.61 14.63 -7.93
CA HIS A 29 -6.25 14.21 -8.25
C HIS A 29 -5.22 14.76 -7.27
N VAL A 30 -4.87 13.95 -6.28
CA VAL A 30 -3.87 14.27 -5.26
C VAL A 30 -2.45 14.17 -5.83
N ASP A 31 -1.50 14.96 -5.34
CA ASP A 31 -0.09 14.77 -5.73
C ASP A 31 0.46 13.47 -5.16
N THR A 32 0.56 13.41 -3.84
CA THR A 32 1.15 12.27 -3.12
C THR A 32 0.28 11.88 -1.95
N ILE A 33 0.11 10.57 -1.79
CA ILE A 33 -0.47 9.96 -0.60
C ILE A 33 0.64 9.20 0.11
N LEU A 34 0.92 9.56 1.37
CA LEU A 34 1.87 8.86 2.23
C LEU A 34 1.12 8.03 3.28
N LEU A 35 1.32 6.72 3.23
CA LEU A 35 0.87 5.79 4.26
C LEU A 35 2.08 5.36 5.09
N GLU A 36 1.94 5.43 6.41
CA GLU A 36 3.05 5.14 7.31
C GLU A 36 2.64 4.34 8.55
N ASN A 37 3.49 3.39 8.96
CA ASN A 37 3.41 2.67 10.24
C ASN A 37 2.04 2.03 10.49
N GLY A 38 1.36 1.61 9.42
CA GLY A 38 0.00 1.08 9.47
C GLY A 38 -0.12 -0.22 8.68
N THR A 39 -1.36 -0.72 8.59
CA THR A 39 -1.67 -1.95 7.87
C THR A 39 -2.55 -1.66 6.66
N LEU A 40 -2.12 -2.02 5.46
CA LEU A 40 -2.92 -1.97 4.25
C LEU A 40 -3.49 -3.36 3.94
N ASN A 41 -4.81 -3.50 4.02
CA ASN A 41 -5.51 -4.72 3.66
C ASN A 41 -6.18 -4.53 2.30
N LEU A 42 -5.72 -5.25 1.28
CA LEU A 42 -6.36 -5.30 -0.02
C LEU A 42 -7.40 -6.42 -0.04
N THR A 43 -8.61 -6.08 -0.48
CA THR A 43 -9.67 -7.05 -0.74
C THR A 43 -10.13 -6.92 -2.18
N ASP A 44 -10.53 -8.04 -2.78
CA ASP A 44 -10.97 -8.12 -4.18
C ASP A 44 -12.16 -7.18 -4.48
N GLN A 45 -12.91 -6.81 -3.44
CA GLN A 45 -14.06 -5.90 -3.50
C GLN A 45 -13.71 -4.46 -3.14
N THR A 46 -12.51 -3.99 -3.46
CA THR A 46 -12.20 -2.57 -3.21
C THR A 46 -13.14 -1.72 -4.07
N ALA A 47 -14.10 -1.06 -3.42
CA ALA A 47 -14.98 -0.10 -4.06
C ALA A 47 -14.16 0.91 -4.87
N PRO A 48 -14.65 1.41 -6.02
CA PRO A 48 -13.92 2.39 -6.79
C PRO A 48 -13.58 3.59 -5.91
N LEU A 49 -12.30 3.76 -5.62
CA LEU A 49 -11.81 4.89 -4.84
C LEU A 49 -12.07 6.16 -5.67
N PRO A 50 -12.71 7.20 -5.09
CA PRO A 50 -13.14 8.35 -5.87
C PRO A 50 -12.00 9.33 -6.19
N PHE A 51 -10.73 8.95 -5.96
CA PHE A 51 -9.56 9.79 -6.20
C PHE A 51 -8.36 8.97 -6.70
N LYS A 52 -7.45 9.66 -7.40
CA LYS A 52 -6.17 9.16 -7.90
C LYS A 52 -5.03 10.01 -7.33
N ALA A 53 -3.80 9.50 -7.40
CA ALA A 53 -2.62 10.28 -7.07
C ALA A 53 -1.48 10.10 -8.08
N ASP A 54 -0.61 11.10 -8.21
CA ASP A 54 0.63 10.92 -8.99
C ASP A 54 1.55 9.91 -8.31
N ARG A 55 1.48 9.83 -6.97
CA ARG A 55 2.27 8.88 -6.19
C ARG A 55 1.51 8.35 -4.99
N LEU A 56 1.54 7.03 -4.81
CA LEU A 56 1.29 6.39 -3.53
C LEU A 56 2.64 5.97 -2.94
N GLN A 57 2.95 6.39 -1.73
CA GLN A 57 4.18 6.07 -1.03
C GLN A 57 3.89 5.32 0.27
N LEU A 58 4.64 4.24 0.50
CA LEU A 58 4.52 3.39 1.69
C LEU A 58 5.80 3.50 2.53
N ARG A 59 5.64 3.72 3.84
CA ARG A 59 6.74 3.75 4.82
C ARG A 59 6.43 2.83 6.00
N ASP A 60 7.25 1.80 6.18
CA ASP A 60 7.13 0.78 7.23
C ASP A 60 5.69 0.21 7.39
N MET A 61 5.07 -0.13 6.26
CA MET A 61 3.71 -0.67 6.24
C MET A 61 3.71 -2.19 6.47
N ALA A 62 2.62 -2.69 7.03
CA ALA A 62 2.19 -4.08 6.85
C ALA A 62 1.21 -4.12 5.66
N PHE A 63 1.32 -5.16 4.83
CA PHE A 63 0.47 -5.34 3.66
C PHE A 63 -0.14 -6.74 3.69
N ASN A 64 -1.46 -6.85 3.51
CA ASN A 64 -2.14 -8.15 3.44
C ASN A 64 -3.17 -8.17 2.31
N SER A 65 -3.31 -9.32 1.65
CA SER A 65 -4.36 -9.58 0.64
C SER A 65 -5.01 -10.96 0.87
N PRO A 66 -5.67 -11.17 2.01
CA PRO A 66 -6.12 -12.49 2.45
C PRO A 66 -7.20 -13.11 1.56
N ASN A 67 -7.93 -12.26 0.82
CA ASN A 67 -9.10 -12.64 0.03
C ASN A 67 -8.86 -12.60 -1.48
N SER A 68 -7.59 -12.49 -1.92
CA SER A 68 -7.26 -12.56 -3.35
C SER A 68 -6.80 -13.97 -3.73
N GLU A 69 -6.72 -14.28 -5.03
CA GLU A 69 -6.17 -15.55 -5.53
C GLU A 69 -4.76 -15.85 -5.01
N TRP A 70 -4.03 -14.80 -4.60
CA TRP A 70 -2.70 -14.89 -4.01
C TRP A 70 -2.71 -14.29 -2.62
N LYS A 71 -2.68 -15.12 -1.57
CA LYS A 71 -2.60 -14.63 -0.18
C LYS A 71 -1.22 -14.06 0.08
N LEU A 72 -1.03 -12.79 -0.25
CA LEU A 72 0.21 -12.08 0.02
C LEU A 72 0.13 -11.42 1.39
N SER A 73 1.13 -11.67 2.23
CA SER A 73 1.40 -10.88 3.43
C SER A 73 2.83 -10.37 3.41
N ALA A 74 3.05 -9.13 3.84
CA ALA A 74 4.38 -8.54 3.90
C ALA A 74 4.49 -7.57 5.07
N GLN A 75 5.68 -7.48 5.66
CA GLN A 75 5.97 -6.57 6.78
C GLN A 75 7.17 -5.69 6.47
N ARG A 76 7.18 -4.49 7.07
CA ARG A 76 8.20 -3.46 6.84
C ARG A 76 8.30 -3.11 5.36
N VAL A 77 7.14 -2.92 4.72
CA VAL A 77 7.02 -2.59 3.30
C VAL A 77 7.35 -1.11 3.11
N ASN A 78 8.27 -0.83 2.19
CA ASN A 78 8.68 0.52 1.80
C ASN A 78 8.70 0.63 0.27
N GLY A 79 8.34 1.79 -0.28
CA GLY A 79 8.42 2.07 -1.71
C GLY A 79 7.23 2.85 -2.23
N GLY A 80 6.86 2.67 -3.50
CA GLY A 80 5.74 3.41 -4.08
C GLY A 80 5.22 2.93 -5.44
N VAL A 81 4.10 3.53 -5.82
CA VAL A 81 3.38 3.33 -7.07
C VAL A 81 3.24 4.65 -7.81
N VAL A 82 3.64 4.68 -9.09
CA VAL A 82 3.62 5.90 -9.92
C VAL A 82 3.15 5.57 -11.36
N PRO A 83 2.08 6.18 -11.88
CA PRO A 83 1.03 6.87 -11.13
C PRO A 83 0.15 5.88 -10.36
N TRP A 84 -0.43 6.31 -9.24
CA TRP A 84 -1.42 5.51 -8.53
C TRP A 84 -2.84 5.86 -8.99
N SER A 85 -3.45 4.95 -9.75
CA SER A 85 -4.80 5.13 -10.30
C SER A 85 -5.62 3.86 -10.07
N PRO A 86 -6.26 3.70 -8.90
CA PRO A 86 -7.02 2.51 -8.55
C PRO A 86 -8.23 2.33 -9.47
N LYS A 87 -8.59 1.08 -9.76
CA LYS A 87 -9.85 0.68 -10.41
C LYS A 87 -10.44 -0.52 -9.67
N ALA A 88 -11.73 -0.81 -9.89
CA ALA A 88 -12.36 -2.01 -9.33
C ALA A 88 -11.53 -3.26 -9.69
N GLY A 89 -11.19 -4.07 -8.68
CA GLY A 89 -10.32 -5.25 -8.81
C GLY A 89 -8.85 -4.97 -9.11
N LYS A 90 -8.43 -3.70 -9.23
CA LYS A 90 -7.05 -3.29 -9.56
C LYS A 90 -6.61 -2.09 -8.71
N VAL A 91 -6.37 -2.34 -7.42
CA VAL A 91 -6.13 -1.28 -6.41
C VAL A 91 -4.85 -0.48 -6.66
N LEU A 92 -3.82 -1.08 -7.27
CA LEU A 92 -2.58 -0.38 -7.62
C LEU A 92 -2.64 0.28 -9.01
N GLY A 93 -3.71 0.04 -9.78
CA GLY A 93 -3.89 0.51 -11.15
C GLY A 93 -3.47 -0.49 -12.23
N THR A 94 -3.47 -0.03 -13.49
CA THR A 94 -3.22 -0.87 -14.68
C THR A 94 -1.92 -0.55 -15.42
N LYS A 95 -1.41 0.66 -15.26
CA LYS A 95 -0.19 1.16 -15.91
C LYS A 95 0.58 1.96 -14.86
N ALA A 96 1.26 1.25 -13.98
CA ALA A 96 2.02 1.85 -12.89
C ALA A 96 3.42 1.25 -12.83
N GLN A 97 4.40 2.11 -12.58
CA GLN A 97 5.70 1.69 -12.08
C GLN A 97 5.54 1.39 -10.60
N ILE A 98 5.99 0.19 -10.22
CA ILE A 98 5.86 -0.31 -8.86
C ILE A 98 7.26 -0.69 -8.39
N GLN A 99 7.69 -0.11 -7.28
CA GLN A 99 8.95 -0.45 -6.63
C GLN A 99 8.71 -0.60 -5.14
N PHE A 100 9.01 -1.78 -4.61
CA PHE A 100 8.86 -2.07 -3.19
C PHE A 100 10.02 -2.89 -2.66
N SER A 101 10.31 -2.70 -1.39
CA SER A 101 11.08 -3.61 -0.55
C SER A 101 10.23 -4.03 0.64
N ALA A 102 10.47 -5.22 1.15
CA ALA A 102 9.83 -5.72 2.35
C ALA A 102 10.88 -6.39 3.25
N GLY A 103 10.71 -6.25 4.55
CA GLY A 103 11.55 -6.94 5.53
C GLY A 103 11.19 -8.42 5.66
N SER A 104 9.95 -8.79 5.34
CA SER A 104 9.48 -10.16 5.17
C SER A 104 8.31 -10.18 4.20
N LEU A 105 8.14 -11.31 3.51
CA LEU A 105 7.06 -11.54 2.56
C LEU A 105 6.67 -13.01 2.63
N SER A 106 5.38 -13.31 2.62
CA SER A 106 4.85 -14.65 2.44
C SER A 106 3.79 -14.65 1.35
N LEU A 107 3.80 -15.71 0.54
CA LEU A 107 2.84 -15.94 -0.52
C LEU A 107 2.17 -17.28 -0.25
N ASN A 108 0.85 -17.28 -0.07
CA ASN A 108 0.08 -18.48 0.29
C ASN A 108 0.66 -19.18 1.51
N ASP A 109 0.99 -18.39 2.54
CA ASP A 109 1.60 -18.84 3.79
C ASP A 109 3.02 -19.42 3.66
N VAL A 110 3.60 -19.41 2.46
CA VAL A 110 4.99 -19.78 2.21
C VAL A 110 5.88 -18.54 2.30
N PRO A 111 6.86 -18.48 3.21
CA PRO A 111 7.80 -17.37 3.29
C PRO A 111 8.64 -17.25 2.01
N ALA A 112 8.69 -16.07 1.42
CA ALA A 112 9.66 -15.75 0.38
C ALA A 112 10.99 -15.43 1.06
N THR A 113 11.98 -16.27 0.80
CA THR A 113 13.38 -15.99 1.15
C THR A 113 14.04 -15.29 -0.03
N LYS A 114 15.03 -14.43 0.25
CA LYS A 114 15.90 -13.93 -0.83
C LYS A 114 16.66 -15.13 -1.38
N CYS A 115 16.58 -15.35 -2.70
CA CYS A 115 17.52 -16.24 -3.37
C CYS A 115 18.90 -15.58 -3.33
N THR A 116 19.74 -16.01 -2.41
CA THR A 116 21.19 -15.82 -2.51
C THR A 116 21.70 -16.95 -3.39
N ASP A 117 22.09 -16.60 -4.62
CA ASP A 117 22.99 -17.39 -5.46
C ASP A 117 24.42 -17.23 -4.90
#